data_AF-A0A6B2L559-F1
#
_entry.id   AF-A0A6B2L559-F1
#
_cell.length_a   1.000
_cell.length_b   1.000
_cell.length_c   1.000
_cell.angle_alpha   90.00
_cell.angle_beta   90.00
_cell.angle_gamma   90.00
#
_symmetry.space_group_name_H-M   'P 1'
#
loop_
_entity.id
_entity.type
_entity.pdbx_description
1 polymer ?
#
loop_
_entity_poly.entity_id
_entity_poly.type
_entity_poly.pdbx_seq_one_letter_code
_entity_poly.pdbx_strand_id
1 'polypeptide(L)'
;MKDGQSLREALSLNGASIVDQPGEGVLYVHDSFQSDNELFSQLCTCGTRVISPKCIHESISHMKPLPAITHPLFARFMEGITICFENSQEMEEMRSLCLYMGGHTEDTLTDLSCYFITTKVGSIQYQLARYRTIPILSPEWVKECWRSEKLVPIKEYLLKPFAGCAVSVTGLSAATRNEIQRLIKEYGGEYTANLTKRCTHLISRMPQGIKYRYALEWGIHCVSVNWLFDSINAQVCADETQYFLPMSEATRHALFNPLFTSTRDFNRLSPALREKHISQLQRPSHSHSFRISSRDNLTIKVRKSDVKIVGRGPEIKDTPKPPPRTTKTPNFKFQVPLSKSTKIKLPDTQMKEPQNPRNTEDQYQLLQNLLDSCNKAIQHYQQIAQKPDTQDLLSLLSQPEEKKQIGNKEKTKSQ
;
A
#
# COMPACT_ATOMS: atom_id res chain seq x y z
N MET A 1 -41.41 -13.24 24.20
CA MET A 1 -42.89 -13.22 24.39
C MET A 1 -43.35 -12.28 25.51
N LYS A 2 -42.49 -11.79 26.43
CA LYS A 2 -42.91 -10.76 27.42
C LYS A 2 -42.68 -9.32 26.91
N ASP A 3 -41.85 -9.21 25.90
CA ASP A 3 -41.11 -8.02 25.50
C ASP A 3 -42.00 -7.13 24.61
N GLY A 4 -42.74 -7.76 23.68
CA GLY A 4 -43.64 -7.07 22.75
C GLY A 4 -44.88 -6.42 23.40
N GLN A 5 -45.31 -6.85 24.59
CA GLN A 5 -46.36 -6.14 25.34
C GLN A 5 -45.78 -4.91 26.03
N SER A 6 -44.67 -5.06 26.76
CA SER A 6 -43.96 -3.94 27.41
C SER A 6 -43.53 -2.86 26.40
N LEU A 7 -43.09 -3.23 25.20
CA LEU A 7 -42.76 -2.28 24.13
C LEU A 7 -43.99 -1.51 23.63
N ARG A 8 -45.14 -2.17 23.44
CA ARG A 8 -46.39 -1.51 23.01
C ARG A 8 -46.92 -0.54 24.08
N GLU A 9 -46.83 -0.92 25.35
CA GLU A 9 -47.15 -0.04 26.49
C GLU A 9 -46.20 1.16 26.57
N ALA A 10 -44.88 0.93 26.46
CA ALA A 10 -43.87 1.98 26.49
C ALA A 10 -44.00 2.96 25.31
N LEU A 11 -44.32 2.48 24.11
CA LEU A 11 -44.61 3.31 22.94
C LEU A 11 -45.86 4.17 23.16
N SER A 12 -46.94 3.58 23.67
CA SER A 12 -48.19 4.29 23.97
C SER A 12 -47.99 5.38 25.04
N LEU A 13 -47.24 5.10 26.10
CA LEU A 13 -46.87 6.07 27.15
C LEU A 13 -46.01 7.23 26.63
N ASN A 14 -45.26 7.03 25.53
CA ASN A 14 -44.49 8.07 24.85
C ASN A 14 -45.24 8.68 23.65
N GLY A 15 -46.56 8.47 23.54
CA GLY A 15 -47.42 9.12 22.55
C GLY A 15 -47.36 8.53 21.13
N ALA A 16 -46.72 7.38 20.93
CA ALA A 16 -46.65 6.74 19.62
C ALA A 16 -47.91 5.89 19.33
N SER A 17 -48.60 6.18 18.23
CA SER A 17 -49.72 5.37 17.74
C SER A 17 -49.23 4.13 16.99
N ILE A 18 -49.69 2.95 17.40
CA ILE A 18 -49.45 1.69 16.68
C ILE A 18 -50.46 1.58 15.54
N VAL A 19 -49.97 1.29 14.33
CA VAL A 19 -50.77 1.20 13.10
C VAL A 19 -50.41 -0.08 12.36
N ASP A 20 -51.40 -0.91 12.03
CA ASP A 20 -51.19 -2.21 11.38
C ASP A 20 -51.13 -2.14 9.83
N GLN A 21 -51.14 -0.93 9.25
CA GLN A 21 -51.08 -0.69 7.80
C GLN A 21 -49.84 0.13 7.39
N PRO A 22 -49.27 -0.11 6.19
CA PRO A 22 -48.24 0.76 5.61
C PRO A 22 -48.75 2.18 5.37
N GLY A 23 -47.90 3.18 5.56
CA GLY A 23 -48.21 4.57 5.25
C GLY A 23 -47.00 5.49 5.37
N GLU A 24 -47.08 6.67 4.76
CA GLU A 24 -46.09 7.73 4.99
C GLU A 24 -46.05 8.10 6.49
N GLY A 25 -44.85 8.27 7.03
CA GLY A 25 -44.67 8.55 8.46
C GLY A 25 -44.65 7.31 9.38
N VAL A 26 -45.01 6.12 8.93
CA VAL A 26 -44.92 4.86 9.71
C VAL A 26 -43.46 4.45 9.95
N LEU A 27 -43.19 3.78 11.08
CA LEU A 27 -41.92 3.13 11.41
C LEU A 27 -42.17 1.63 11.63
N TYR A 28 -41.34 0.78 11.03
CA TYR A 28 -41.48 -0.67 11.12
C TYR A 28 -40.60 -1.23 12.22
N VAL A 29 -41.20 -1.85 13.22
CA VAL A 29 -40.47 -2.49 14.32
C VAL A 29 -40.18 -3.94 13.96
N HIS A 30 -38.90 -4.29 13.79
CA HIS A 30 -38.44 -5.64 13.43
C HIS A 30 -37.14 -5.98 14.14
N ASP A 31 -36.95 -7.25 14.53
CA ASP A 31 -35.86 -7.65 15.43
C ASP A 31 -34.65 -8.28 14.71
N SER A 32 -34.89 -8.94 13.56
CA SER A 32 -33.86 -9.68 12.81
C SER A 32 -33.35 -8.87 11.61
N PHE A 33 -32.19 -8.23 11.80
CA PHE A 33 -31.47 -7.44 10.79
C PHE A 33 -30.52 -8.27 9.91
N GLN A 34 -30.79 -9.56 9.76
CA GLN A 34 -29.91 -10.50 9.05
C GLN A 34 -30.19 -10.48 7.55
N SER A 35 -29.16 -10.65 6.72
CA SER A 35 -29.25 -10.55 5.25
C SER A 35 -29.91 -11.75 4.57
N ASP A 36 -30.09 -12.86 5.29
CA ASP A 36 -30.89 -14.02 4.89
C ASP A 36 -32.39 -13.88 5.21
N ASN A 37 -32.78 -12.85 5.96
CA ASN A 37 -34.17 -12.57 6.27
C ASN A 37 -34.86 -11.88 5.08
N GLU A 38 -35.72 -12.61 4.39
CA GLU A 38 -36.43 -12.13 3.19
C GLU A 38 -37.30 -10.90 3.49
N LEU A 39 -38.02 -10.89 4.63
CA LEU A 39 -38.86 -9.75 5.04
C LEU A 39 -38.03 -8.49 5.30
N PHE A 40 -36.88 -8.64 5.96
CA PHE A 40 -35.95 -7.52 6.17
C PHE A 40 -35.41 -6.98 4.84
N SER A 41 -35.03 -7.89 3.92
CA SER A 41 -34.54 -7.54 2.58
C SER A 41 -35.60 -6.83 1.74
N GLN A 42 -36.87 -7.28 1.80
CA GLN A 42 -38.01 -6.61 1.16
C GLN A 42 -38.25 -5.21 1.75
N LEU A 43 -38.28 -5.06 3.09
CA LEU A 43 -38.45 -3.76 3.75
C LEU A 43 -37.34 -2.76 3.37
N CYS A 44 -36.09 -3.20 3.32
CA CYS A 44 -34.96 -2.39 2.86
C CYS A 44 -35.13 -1.96 1.40
N THR A 45 -35.51 -2.89 0.52
CA THR A 45 -35.74 -2.63 -0.92
C THR A 45 -36.88 -1.64 -1.15
N CYS A 46 -37.93 -1.68 -0.33
CA CYS A 46 -39.04 -0.73 -0.34
C CYS A 46 -38.70 0.65 0.26
N GLY A 47 -37.45 0.92 0.64
CA GLY A 47 -37.05 2.18 1.30
C GLY A 47 -37.73 2.40 2.65
N THR A 48 -38.20 1.33 3.30
CA THR A 48 -39.01 1.42 4.51
C THR A 48 -38.13 1.69 5.73
N ARG A 49 -38.55 2.62 6.60
CA ARG A 49 -37.83 2.97 7.81
C ARG A 49 -38.02 1.90 8.89
N VAL A 50 -37.06 0.99 8.99
CA VAL A 50 -37.03 -0.11 9.96
C VAL A 50 -36.24 0.28 11.21
N ILE A 51 -36.72 -0.12 12.38
CA ILE A 51 -36.06 0.06 13.68
C ILE A 51 -36.23 -1.20 14.55
N SER A 52 -35.25 -1.52 15.39
CA SER A 52 -35.40 -2.63 16.35
C SER A 52 -36.16 -2.24 17.62
N PRO A 53 -36.77 -3.21 18.33
CA PRO A 53 -37.16 -3.07 19.73
C PRO A 53 -36.04 -2.49 20.61
N LYS A 54 -34.80 -2.95 20.42
CA LYS A 54 -33.63 -2.55 21.21
C LYS A 54 -33.34 -1.05 21.08
N CYS A 55 -33.33 -0.50 19.87
CA CYS A 55 -33.09 0.92 19.65
C CYS A 55 -34.20 1.80 20.26
N ILE A 56 -35.44 1.32 20.30
CA ILE A 56 -36.55 2.01 20.98
C ILE A 56 -36.31 1.99 22.49
N HIS A 57 -35.99 0.82 23.07
CA HIS A 57 -35.68 0.70 24.50
C HIS A 57 -34.47 1.55 24.92
N GLU A 58 -33.40 1.61 24.12
CA GLU A 58 -32.24 2.51 24.33
C GLU A 58 -32.64 3.99 24.29
N SER A 59 -33.54 4.38 23.38
CA SER A 59 -33.98 5.78 23.27
C SER A 59 -34.84 6.19 24.48
N ILE A 60 -35.74 5.31 24.93
CA ILE A 60 -36.58 5.54 26.12
C ILE A 60 -35.72 5.54 27.41
N SER A 61 -34.78 4.61 27.57
CA SER A 61 -33.95 4.52 28.78
C SER A 61 -32.98 5.67 28.94
N HIS A 62 -32.47 6.23 27.82
CA HIS A 62 -31.60 7.40 27.80
C HIS A 62 -32.35 8.73 27.64
N MET A 63 -33.69 8.72 27.60
CA MET A 63 -34.54 9.91 27.39
C MET A 63 -34.12 10.73 26.16
N LYS A 64 -33.71 10.04 25.08
CA LYS A 64 -33.33 10.63 23.79
C LYS A 64 -34.48 10.51 22.79
N PRO A 65 -34.69 11.50 21.90
CA PRO A 65 -35.57 11.31 20.75
C PRO A 65 -35.03 10.23 19.82
N LEU A 66 -35.93 9.55 19.11
CA LEU A 66 -35.55 8.73 17.96
C LEU A 66 -34.81 9.58 16.91
N PRO A 67 -33.80 9.03 16.21
CA PRO A 67 -33.05 9.79 15.21
C PRO A 67 -33.87 9.98 13.93
N ALA A 68 -33.34 10.77 13.00
CA ALA A 68 -33.78 10.71 11.61
C ALA A 68 -33.38 9.35 11.00
N ILE A 69 -34.31 8.40 10.99
CA ILE A 69 -34.11 7.05 10.43
C ILE A 69 -34.13 7.14 8.90
N THR A 70 -32.96 7.29 8.28
CA THR A 70 -32.76 7.24 6.82
C THR A 70 -32.40 5.85 6.31
N HIS A 71 -31.90 4.98 7.20
CA HIS A 71 -31.53 3.59 6.96
C HIS A 71 -32.08 2.72 8.11
N PRO A 72 -32.20 1.40 7.93
CA PRO A 72 -32.58 0.49 9.01
C PRO A 72 -31.68 0.68 10.26
N LEU A 73 -32.26 0.70 11.46
CA LEU A 73 -31.52 0.96 12.71
C LEU A 73 -31.74 -0.12 13.78
N PHE A 74 -30.70 -0.89 14.09
CA PHE A 74 -30.70 -1.96 15.10
C PHE A 74 -30.32 -1.47 16.51
N ALA A 75 -29.40 -0.53 16.65
CA ALA A 75 -28.97 0.00 17.95
C ALA A 75 -28.33 1.39 17.83
N ARG A 76 -28.02 2.03 18.96
CA ARG A 76 -27.40 3.37 19.03
C ARG A 76 -25.94 3.39 19.48
N PHE A 77 -25.29 2.24 19.70
CA PHE A 77 -23.95 2.23 20.32
C PHE A 77 -22.79 2.72 19.42
N MET A 78 -23.04 3.06 18.16
CA MET A 78 -22.13 3.87 17.32
C MET A 78 -22.64 5.31 17.06
N GLU A 79 -23.67 5.78 17.78
CA GLU A 79 -24.20 7.15 17.65
C GLU A 79 -23.10 8.21 17.77
N GLY A 80 -22.96 9.03 16.73
CA GLY A 80 -21.95 10.10 16.67
C GLY A 80 -20.54 9.65 16.23
N ILE A 81 -20.34 8.36 15.96
CA ILE A 81 -19.11 7.86 15.33
C ILE A 81 -19.25 7.98 13.81
N THR A 82 -18.20 8.49 13.16
CA THR A 82 -18.08 8.52 11.69
C THR A 82 -16.90 7.66 11.25
N ILE A 83 -17.12 6.76 10.31
CA ILE A 83 -16.13 5.78 9.85
C ILE A 83 -15.90 5.95 8.36
N CYS A 84 -14.64 6.17 7.97
CA CYS A 84 -14.28 6.11 6.56
C CYS A 84 -13.94 4.67 6.16
N PHE A 85 -14.53 4.18 5.07
CA PHE A 85 -14.26 2.86 4.51
C PHE A 85 -13.49 2.96 3.20
N GLU A 86 -12.57 2.04 2.96
CA GLU A 86 -11.98 1.85 1.63
C GLU A 86 -13.07 1.49 0.60
N ASN A 87 -12.99 2.04 -0.61
CA ASN A 87 -13.96 1.76 -1.66
C ASN A 87 -13.68 0.39 -2.30
N SER A 88 -14.23 -0.67 -1.69
CA SER A 88 -14.25 -2.02 -2.23
C SER A 88 -15.53 -2.76 -1.83
N GLN A 89 -15.92 -3.76 -2.63
CA GLN A 89 -17.09 -4.60 -2.39
C GLN A 89 -17.02 -5.38 -1.07
N GLU A 90 -15.81 -5.68 -0.59
CA GLU A 90 -15.54 -6.34 0.71
C GLU A 90 -16.03 -5.50 1.91
N MET A 91 -16.18 -4.18 1.74
CA MET A 91 -16.57 -3.25 2.80
C MET A 91 -18.09 -2.98 2.85
N GLU A 92 -18.88 -3.42 1.87
CA GLU A 92 -20.28 -2.99 1.77
C GLU A 92 -21.19 -3.59 2.85
N GLU A 93 -20.91 -4.83 3.23
CA GLU A 93 -21.46 -5.45 4.43
C GLU A 93 -21.11 -4.61 5.68
N MET A 94 -19.87 -4.13 5.78
CA MET A 94 -19.38 -3.38 6.95
C MET A 94 -19.98 -1.96 7.01
N ARG A 95 -20.18 -1.29 5.86
CA ARG A 95 -20.95 -0.04 5.77
C ARG A 95 -22.36 -0.26 6.30
N SER A 96 -23.03 -1.30 5.81
CA SER A 96 -24.40 -1.65 6.22
C SER A 96 -24.50 -1.89 7.73
N LEU A 97 -23.61 -2.72 8.30
CA LEU A 97 -23.56 -2.96 9.75
C LEU A 97 -23.28 -1.67 10.55
N CYS A 98 -22.39 -0.80 10.08
CA CYS A 98 -22.12 0.50 10.72
C CYS A 98 -23.38 1.38 10.80
N LEU A 99 -24.13 1.49 9.70
CA LEU A 99 -25.40 2.22 9.65
C LEU A 99 -26.44 1.59 10.60
N TYR A 100 -26.54 0.26 10.64
CA TYR A 100 -27.45 -0.44 11.55
C TYR A 100 -27.09 -0.23 13.03
N MET A 101 -25.83 0.05 13.37
CA MET A 101 -25.37 0.38 14.72
C MET A 101 -25.46 1.88 15.07
N GLY A 102 -25.99 2.70 14.15
CA GLY A 102 -26.19 4.15 14.33
C GLY A 102 -24.96 5.02 14.05
N GLY A 103 -23.91 4.46 13.44
CA GLY A 103 -22.73 5.20 12.99
C GLY A 103 -22.88 5.73 11.56
N HIS A 104 -22.07 6.73 11.20
CA HIS A 104 -22.05 7.32 9.86
C HIS A 104 -20.90 6.73 9.03
N THR A 105 -21.10 6.62 7.71
CA THR A 105 -20.14 6.04 6.77
C THR A 105 -19.65 7.06 5.75
N GLU A 106 -18.35 7.11 5.47
CA GLU A 106 -17.73 8.00 4.48
C GLU A 106 -16.83 7.22 3.51
N ASP A 107 -16.86 7.54 2.22
CA ASP A 107 -15.93 6.95 1.24
C ASP A 107 -14.60 7.71 1.12
N THR A 108 -14.51 8.89 1.74
CA THR A 108 -13.31 9.75 1.75
C THR A 108 -13.06 10.33 3.14
N LEU A 109 -11.81 10.36 3.59
CA LEU A 109 -11.43 10.87 4.91
C LEU A 109 -11.69 12.39 5.01
N THR A 110 -12.72 12.77 5.76
CA THR A 110 -12.98 14.16 6.16
C THR A 110 -12.20 14.50 7.43
N ASP A 111 -12.47 15.66 8.03
CA ASP A 111 -11.99 16.02 9.36
C ASP A 111 -12.93 15.52 10.49
N LEU A 112 -14.03 14.82 10.14
CA LEU A 112 -14.96 14.17 11.07
C LEU A 112 -14.73 12.65 11.18
N SER A 113 -13.98 12.04 10.26
CA SER A 113 -13.68 10.61 10.26
C SER A 113 -12.95 10.19 11.53
N CYS A 114 -13.66 9.51 12.44
CA CYS A 114 -13.13 9.03 13.72
C CYS A 114 -12.21 7.81 13.54
N TYR A 115 -12.52 6.95 12.56
CA TYR A 115 -11.79 5.72 12.24
C TYR A 115 -11.67 5.53 10.73
N PHE A 116 -10.63 4.81 10.30
CA PHE A 116 -10.47 4.35 8.91
C PHE A 116 -10.44 2.82 8.84
N ILE A 117 -11.21 2.21 7.94
CA ILE A 117 -11.32 0.75 7.81
C ILE A 117 -10.93 0.28 6.40
N THR A 118 -9.98 -0.65 6.36
CA THR A 118 -9.40 -1.23 5.14
C THR A 118 -8.86 -2.63 5.42
N THR A 119 -8.74 -3.49 4.39
CA THR A 119 -8.04 -4.78 4.51
C THR A 119 -6.55 -4.71 4.18
N LYS A 120 -6.03 -3.56 3.71
CA LYS A 120 -4.73 -3.46 3.02
C LYS A 120 -3.99 -2.16 3.36
N VAL A 121 -2.68 -2.24 3.59
CA VAL A 121 -1.83 -1.05 3.80
C VAL A 121 -1.42 -0.39 2.47
N GLY A 122 -0.98 0.86 2.54
CA GLY A 122 -0.34 1.57 1.41
C GLY A 122 -1.27 2.37 0.48
N SER A 123 -2.59 2.34 0.67
CA SER A 123 -3.52 3.20 -0.08
C SER A 123 -3.33 4.69 0.28
N ILE A 124 -3.79 5.61 -0.59
CA ILE A 124 -3.70 7.07 -0.32
C ILE A 124 -4.49 7.43 0.96
N GLN A 125 -5.64 6.79 1.17
CA GLN A 125 -6.42 6.93 2.41
C GLN A 125 -5.66 6.39 3.63
N TYR A 126 -4.97 5.25 3.51
CA TYR A 126 -4.12 4.70 4.58
C TYR A 126 -3.01 5.70 4.99
N GLN A 127 -2.31 6.31 4.03
CA GLN A 127 -1.27 7.29 4.34
C GLN A 127 -1.84 8.60 4.92
N LEU A 128 -3.01 9.06 4.45
CA LEU A 128 -3.69 10.23 5.00
C LEU A 128 -4.21 9.98 6.44
N ALA A 129 -4.75 8.80 6.72
CA ALA A 129 -5.17 8.40 8.07
C ALA A 129 -3.96 8.36 9.02
N ARG A 130 -2.83 7.78 8.59
CA ARG A 130 -1.57 7.82 9.36
C ARG A 130 -1.12 9.25 9.65
N TYR A 131 -1.12 10.14 8.64
CA TYR A 131 -0.72 11.54 8.80
C TYR A 131 -1.64 12.32 9.75
N ARG A 132 -2.96 12.09 9.69
CA ARG A 132 -3.95 12.65 10.64
C ARG A 132 -3.99 11.92 11.99
N THR A 133 -3.19 10.88 12.22
CA THR A 133 -3.24 10.00 13.40
C THR A 133 -4.61 9.33 13.66
N ILE A 134 -5.44 9.18 12.62
CA ILE A 134 -6.73 8.49 12.69
C ILE A 134 -6.45 6.98 12.87
N PRO A 135 -7.07 6.29 13.86
CA PRO A 135 -6.87 4.85 14.04
C PRO A 135 -7.35 4.06 12.82
N ILE A 136 -6.49 3.16 12.33
CA ILE A 136 -6.75 2.31 11.16
C ILE A 136 -7.09 0.91 11.64
N LEU A 137 -8.28 0.43 11.32
CA LEU A 137 -8.86 -0.81 11.85
C LEU A 137 -9.12 -1.84 10.76
N SER A 138 -9.09 -3.11 11.17
CA SER A 138 -9.59 -4.24 10.39
C SER A 138 -11.13 -4.27 10.38
N PRO A 139 -11.78 -4.70 9.28
CA PRO A 139 -13.23 -4.95 9.23
C PRO A 139 -13.81 -5.78 10.38
N GLU A 140 -13.00 -6.68 10.94
CA GLU A 140 -13.40 -7.52 12.08
C GLU A 140 -13.83 -6.72 13.32
N TRP A 141 -13.41 -5.46 13.46
CA TRP A 141 -13.91 -4.57 14.52
C TRP A 141 -15.41 -4.29 14.41
N VAL A 142 -15.90 -4.04 13.18
CA VAL A 142 -17.32 -3.77 12.91
C VAL A 142 -18.14 -5.04 13.15
N LYS A 143 -17.63 -6.18 12.66
CA LYS A 143 -18.26 -7.50 12.88
C LYS A 143 -18.35 -7.85 14.37
N GLU A 144 -17.30 -7.59 15.15
CA GLU A 144 -17.33 -7.86 16.59
C GLU A 144 -18.22 -6.86 17.33
N CYS A 145 -18.23 -5.58 16.96
CA CYS A 145 -19.17 -4.61 17.54
C CYS A 145 -20.63 -5.04 17.33
N TRP A 146 -20.94 -5.56 16.14
CA TRP A 146 -22.23 -6.17 15.81
C TRP A 146 -22.50 -7.42 16.65
N ARG A 147 -21.59 -8.41 16.62
CA ARG A 147 -21.72 -9.72 17.27
C ARG A 147 -21.76 -9.68 18.81
N SER A 148 -21.11 -8.68 19.42
CA SER A 148 -21.18 -8.39 20.86
C SER A 148 -22.21 -7.31 21.21
N GLU A 149 -22.94 -6.80 20.21
CA GLU A 149 -23.94 -5.72 20.29
C GLU A 149 -23.54 -4.49 21.14
N LYS A 150 -22.27 -4.10 21.05
CA LYS A 150 -21.66 -3.02 21.83
C LYS A 150 -20.41 -2.48 21.13
N LEU A 151 -20.03 -1.24 21.44
CA LEU A 151 -18.74 -0.70 21.00
C LEU A 151 -17.58 -1.43 21.71
N VAL A 152 -16.74 -2.18 20.97
CA VAL A 152 -15.59 -2.90 21.54
C VAL A 152 -14.27 -2.11 21.44
N PRO A 153 -13.30 -2.30 22.37
CA PRO A 153 -12.03 -1.58 22.33
C PRO A 153 -11.23 -1.81 21.05
N ILE A 154 -10.82 -0.73 20.39
CA ILE A 154 -10.16 -0.76 19.06
C ILE A 154 -8.80 -1.47 19.03
N LYS A 155 -8.12 -1.61 20.18
CA LYS A 155 -6.70 -1.99 20.28
C LYS A 155 -6.37 -3.33 19.63
N GLU A 156 -7.25 -4.32 19.76
CA GLU A 156 -7.06 -5.68 19.25
C GLU A 156 -7.37 -5.79 17.74
N TYR A 157 -7.96 -4.75 17.16
CA TYR A 157 -8.42 -4.68 15.77
C TYR A 157 -7.66 -3.65 14.93
N LEU A 158 -6.62 -3.03 15.48
CA LEU A 158 -5.68 -2.20 14.71
C LEU A 158 -5.13 -3.00 13.52
N LEU A 159 -5.09 -2.37 12.35
CA LEU A 159 -4.64 -3.04 11.12
C LEU A 159 -3.14 -3.39 11.23
N LYS A 160 -2.82 -4.68 11.05
CA LYS A 160 -1.44 -5.17 11.16
C LYS A 160 -0.50 -4.52 10.12
N PRO A 161 0.79 -4.31 10.45
CA PRO A 161 1.75 -3.57 9.60
C PRO A 161 1.88 -4.05 8.16
N PHE A 162 1.65 -5.35 7.89
CA PHE A 162 1.80 -5.94 6.55
C PHE A 162 0.48 -6.49 5.99
N ALA A 163 -0.67 -6.04 6.49
CA ALA A 163 -1.98 -6.46 5.98
C ALA A 163 -2.08 -6.17 4.46
N GLY A 164 -2.33 -7.20 3.66
CA GLY A 164 -2.36 -7.11 2.19
C GLY A 164 -0.98 -7.13 1.51
N CYS A 165 0.14 -7.05 2.23
CA CYS A 165 1.47 -7.14 1.65
C CYS A 165 1.85 -8.59 1.30
N ALA A 166 2.02 -8.87 0.01
CA ALA A 166 2.76 -10.05 -0.44
C ALA A 166 4.25 -9.69 -0.64
N VAL A 167 5.15 -10.39 0.04
CA VAL A 167 6.57 -10.04 0.17
C VAL A 167 7.46 -11.18 -0.31
N SER A 168 8.49 -10.87 -1.10
CA SER A 168 9.58 -11.80 -1.41
C SER A 168 10.92 -11.27 -0.93
N VAL A 169 11.93 -12.15 -0.84
CA VAL A 169 13.26 -11.83 -0.32
C VAL A 169 14.35 -12.28 -1.30
N THR A 170 15.44 -11.50 -1.38
CA THR A 170 16.66 -11.85 -2.11
C THR A 170 17.94 -11.41 -1.38
N GLY A 171 19.10 -11.95 -1.77
CA GLY A 171 20.42 -11.56 -1.23
C GLY A 171 20.75 -11.98 0.22
N LEU A 172 19.82 -12.62 0.94
CA LEU A 172 19.98 -12.97 2.37
C LEU A 172 20.27 -14.47 2.63
N SER A 173 20.70 -14.78 3.85
CA SER A 173 21.06 -16.13 4.32
C SER A 173 19.84 -17.08 4.39
N ALA A 174 20.04 -18.34 4.80
CA ALA A 174 18.92 -19.23 5.11
C ALA A 174 18.19 -18.81 6.41
N ALA A 175 18.93 -18.68 7.52
CA ALA A 175 18.38 -18.29 8.81
C ALA A 175 17.62 -16.95 8.76
N THR A 176 18.24 -15.92 8.16
CA THR A 176 17.63 -14.58 8.03
C THR A 176 16.33 -14.62 7.21
N ARG A 177 16.24 -15.46 6.17
CA ARG A 177 14.99 -15.61 5.39
C ARG A 177 13.89 -16.32 6.17
N ASN A 178 14.24 -17.32 6.98
CA ASN A 178 13.28 -18.03 7.82
C ASN A 178 12.67 -17.09 8.88
N GLU A 179 13.49 -16.25 9.50
CA GLU A 179 13.01 -15.28 10.49
C GLU A 179 12.19 -14.16 9.85
N ILE A 180 12.62 -13.60 8.71
CA ILE A 180 11.81 -12.64 7.94
C ILE A 180 10.47 -13.26 7.53
N GLN A 181 10.44 -14.53 7.08
CA GLN A 181 9.21 -15.26 6.79
C GLN A 181 8.30 -15.42 8.02
N ARG A 182 8.87 -15.61 9.22
CA ARG A 182 8.14 -15.73 10.48
C ARG A 182 7.45 -14.39 10.82
N LEU A 183 8.24 -13.31 10.85
CA LEU A 183 7.78 -11.96 11.17
C LEU A 183 6.72 -11.45 10.19
N ILE A 184 6.91 -11.61 8.88
CA ILE A 184 5.93 -11.16 7.88
C ILE A 184 4.54 -11.78 8.14
N LYS A 185 4.50 -13.09 8.44
CA LYS A 185 3.24 -13.80 8.72
C LYS A 185 2.61 -13.41 10.05
N GLU A 186 3.42 -13.25 11.10
CA GLU A 186 2.99 -12.80 12.43
C GLU A 186 2.29 -11.42 12.33
N TYR A 187 2.91 -10.50 11.60
CA TYR A 187 2.45 -9.13 11.36
C TYR A 187 1.57 -8.97 10.10
N GLY A 188 0.90 -10.05 9.66
CA GLY A 188 -0.27 -10.00 8.78
C GLY A 188 -0.04 -10.06 7.27
N GLY A 189 1.20 -10.26 6.81
CA GLY A 189 1.55 -10.34 5.39
C GLY A 189 1.77 -11.77 4.85
N GLU A 190 1.74 -11.91 3.52
CA GLU A 190 2.08 -13.14 2.83
C GLU A 190 3.58 -13.15 2.47
N TYR A 191 4.35 -14.13 2.97
CA TYR A 191 5.70 -14.38 2.48
C TYR A 191 5.71 -15.41 1.33
N THR A 192 6.39 -15.08 0.23
CA THR A 192 6.68 -16.01 -0.86
C THR A 192 8.17 -16.07 -1.23
N ALA A 193 8.71 -17.28 -1.28
CA ALA A 193 10.08 -17.54 -1.73
C ALA A 193 10.31 -17.17 -3.22
N ASN A 194 9.25 -17.16 -4.02
CA ASN A 194 9.28 -16.85 -5.45
C ASN A 194 8.76 -15.43 -5.72
N LEU A 195 9.53 -14.63 -6.47
CA LEU A 195 9.05 -13.34 -6.93
C LEU A 195 8.00 -13.55 -8.04
N THR A 196 6.86 -12.89 -7.92
CA THR A 196 5.76 -12.92 -8.89
C THR A 196 5.16 -11.52 -9.03
N LYS A 197 4.33 -11.29 -10.05
CA LYS A 197 3.57 -10.03 -10.19
C LYS A 197 2.55 -9.76 -9.08
N ARG A 198 2.25 -10.73 -8.20
CA ARG A 198 1.41 -10.51 -7.01
C ARG A 198 2.20 -9.99 -5.80
N CYS A 199 3.54 -10.03 -5.83
CA CYS A 199 4.35 -9.50 -4.75
C CYS A 199 4.26 -7.96 -4.75
N THR A 200 3.82 -7.37 -3.64
CA THR A 200 3.90 -5.94 -3.36
C THR A 200 5.33 -5.46 -3.10
N HIS A 201 6.13 -6.31 -2.42
CA HIS A 201 7.44 -5.95 -1.90
C HIS A 201 8.53 -6.98 -2.25
N LEU A 202 9.75 -6.48 -2.48
CA LEU A 202 10.98 -7.26 -2.52
C LEU A 202 11.97 -6.67 -1.50
N ILE A 203 12.17 -7.39 -0.38
CA ILE A 203 13.25 -7.08 0.57
C ILE A 203 14.57 -7.59 -0.02
N SER A 204 15.57 -6.71 -0.09
CA SER A 204 16.93 -7.05 -0.55
C SER A 204 18.00 -6.49 0.37
N ARG A 205 19.21 -7.09 0.32
CA ARG A 205 20.42 -6.53 0.94
C ARG A 205 21.12 -5.50 0.06
N MET A 206 21.02 -5.66 -1.26
CA MET A 206 21.70 -4.83 -2.26
C MET A 206 20.84 -4.70 -3.52
N PRO A 207 20.94 -3.60 -4.27
CA PRO A 207 20.19 -3.42 -5.52
C PRO A 207 20.85 -4.23 -6.65
N GLN A 208 20.68 -5.56 -6.63
CA GLN A 208 21.32 -6.44 -7.60
C GLN A 208 20.57 -7.77 -7.86
N GLY A 209 20.90 -8.38 -8.99
CA GLY A 209 20.41 -9.70 -9.39
C GLY A 209 19.02 -9.68 -10.03
N ILE A 210 18.63 -10.83 -10.58
CA ILE A 210 17.50 -10.94 -11.51
C ILE A 210 16.15 -10.64 -10.83
N LYS A 211 15.99 -11.02 -9.55
CA LYS A 211 14.81 -10.65 -8.75
C LYS A 211 14.67 -9.12 -8.63
N TYR A 212 15.75 -8.41 -8.32
CA TYR A 212 15.72 -6.95 -8.20
C TYR A 212 15.32 -6.27 -9.52
N ARG A 213 15.93 -6.73 -10.62
CA ARG A 213 15.58 -6.28 -11.98
C ARG A 213 14.10 -6.46 -12.30
N TYR A 214 13.53 -7.65 -12.06
CA TYR A 214 12.12 -7.92 -12.37
C TYR A 214 11.15 -7.22 -11.39
N ALA A 215 11.55 -6.98 -10.14
CA ALA A 215 10.75 -6.19 -9.22
C ALA A 215 10.60 -4.74 -9.72
N LEU A 216 11.72 -4.10 -10.12
CA LEU A 216 11.68 -2.80 -10.80
C LEU A 216 10.88 -2.83 -12.11
N GLU A 217 11.04 -3.88 -12.94
CA GLU A 217 10.29 -4.07 -14.19
C GLU A 217 8.76 -4.19 -13.97
N TRP A 218 8.30 -4.50 -12.75
CA TRP A 218 6.89 -4.71 -12.38
C TRP A 218 6.35 -3.66 -11.40
N GLY A 219 7.12 -2.64 -11.02
CA GLY A 219 6.69 -1.62 -10.07
C GLY A 219 6.61 -2.09 -8.60
N ILE A 220 7.32 -3.17 -8.26
CA ILE A 220 7.34 -3.76 -6.92
C ILE A 220 8.29 -2.97 -6.02
N HIS A 221 7.85 -2.68 -4.79
CA HIS A 221 8.63 -1.88 -3.84
C HIS A 221 9.92 -2.61 -3.43
N CYS A 222 11.05 -2.03 -3.82
CA CYS A 222 12.40 -2.59 -3.67
C CYS A 222 13.10 -2.01 -2.43
N VAL A 223 12.86 -2.61 -1.27
CA VAL A 223 13.23 -2.07 0.04
C VAL A 223 14.40 -2.81 0.71
N SER A 224 15.09 -2.11 1.61
CA SER A 224 16.03 -2.70 2.56
C SER A 224 15.33 -3.57 3.62
N VAL A 225 16.11 -4.28 4.45
CA VAL A 225 15.56 -5.07 5.57
C VAL A 225 15.02 -4.19 6.70
N ASN A 226 15.52 -2.96 6.83
CA ASN A 226 15.14 -2.04 7.91
C ASN A 226 13.63 -1.72 7.86
N TRP A 227 13.06 -1.53 6.66
CA TRP A 227 11.62 -1.35 6.44
C TRP A 227 10.75 -2.36 7.23
N LEU A 228 11.17 -3.63 7.28
CA LEU A 228 10.46 -4.67 8.02
C LEU A 228 10.50 -4.39 9.54
N PHE A 229 11.69 -4.11 10.08
CA PHE A 229 11.88 -3.91 11.51
C PHE A 229 11.26 -2.59 11.99
N ASP A 230 11.41 -1.51 11.23
CA ASP A 230 10.88 -0.20 11.58
C ASP A 230 9.35 -0.17 11.47
N SER A 231 8.75 -0.88 10.51
CA SER A 231 7.30 -1.10 10.44
C SER A 231 6.76 -1.88 11.64
N ILE A 232 7.50 -2.91 12.09
CA ILE A 232 7.14 -3.70 13.28
C ILE A 232 7.28 -2.83 14.54
N ASN A 233 8.38 -2.09 14.69
CA ASN A 233 8.61 -1.25 15.86
C ASN A 233 7.56 -0.12 15.98
N ALA A 234 7.15 0.47 14.86
CA ALA A 234 6.10 1.50 14.82
C ALA A 234 4.66 0.94 14.78
N GLN A 235 4.48 -0.39 14.66
CA GLN A 235 3.19 -1.07 14.47
C GLN A 235 2.35 -0.52 13.28
N VAL A 236 3.00 0.01 12.24
CA VAL A 236 2.37 0.53 11.01
C VAL A 236 3.24 0.22 9.80
N CYS A 237 2.68 0.17 8.59
CA CYS A 237 3.51 0.05 7.38
C CYS A 237 4.37 1.30 7.21
N ALA A 238 5.69 1.14 7.20
CA ALA A 238 6.62 2.23 6.94
C ALA A 238 6.60 2.62 5.45
N ASP A 239 6.84 3.91 5.18
CA ASP A 239 6.91 4.47 3.83
C ASP A 239 8.08 3.86 3.06
N GLU A 240 7.75 3.16 1.97
CA GLU A 240 8.68 2.37 1.18
C GLU A 240 9.77 3.20 0.51
N THR A 241 9.52 4.49 0.28
CA THR A 241 10.46 5.40 -0.40
C THR A 241 11.71 5.65 0.45
N GLN A 242 11.55 5.67 1.78
CA GLN A 242 12.62 5.91 2.75
C GLN A 242 13.61 4.74 2.84
N TYR A 243 13.19 3.55 2.42
CA TYR A 243 13.98 2.31 2.47
C TYR A 243 14.37 1.78 1.09
N PHE A 244 14.07 2.52 0.02
CA PHE A 244 14.46 2.19 -1.34
C PHE A 244 15.98 2.05 -1.44
N LEU A 245 16.45 1.07 -2.24
CA LEU A 245 17.88 0.83 -2.43
C LEU A 245 18.39 1.60 -3.67
N PRO A 246 19.05 2.77 -3.51
CA PRO A 246 19.51 3.59 -4.62
C PRO A 246 20.58 2.86 -5.45
N MET A 247 20.63 3.19 -6.73
CA MET A 247 21.40 2.47 -7.75
C MET A 247 22.06 3.45 -8.71
N SER A 248 23.34 3.23 -9.04
CA SER A 248 24.01 4.02 -10.09
C SER A 248 23.45 3.71 -11.48
N GLU A 249 23.47 4.70 -12.37
CA GLU A 249 23.13 4.53 -13.80
C GLU A 249 23.88 3.35 -14.45
N ALA A 250 25.17 3.19 -14.15
CA ALA A 250 25.98 2.08 -14.68
C ALA A 250 25.47 0.72 -14.19
N THR A 251 25.15 0.59 -12.89
CA THR A 251 24.58 -0.64 -12.33
C THR A 251 23.16 -0.90 -12.86
N ARG A 252 22.38 0.16 -13.14
CA ARG A 252 21.05 0.05 -13.77
C ARG A 252 21.15 -0.54 -15.18
N HIS A 253 22.01 0.02 -16.02
CA HIS A 253 22.27 -0.51 -17.37
C HIS A 253 22.83 -1.94 -17.34
N ALA A 254 23.73 -2.25 -16.39
CA ALA A 254 24.26 -3.59 -16.21
C ALA A 254 23.18 -4.61 -15.78
N LEU A 255 22.25 -4.25 -14.89
CA LEU A 255 21.13 -5.13 -14.54
C LEU A 255 20.19 -5.36 -15.72
N PHE A 256 19.82 -4.32 -16.46
CA PHE A 256 18.89 -4.48 -17.59
C PHE A 256 19.51 -5.18 -18.81
N ASN A 257 20.84 -5.37 -18.86
CA ASN A 257 21.48 -6.27 -19.80
C ASN A 257 21.30 -7.74 -19.36
N PRO A 258 20.56 -8.57 -20.12
CA PRO A 258 20.24 -9.94 -19.71
C PRO A 258 21.45 -10.90 -19.71
N LEU A 259 22.63 -10.48 -20.22
CA LEU A 259 23.84 -11.30 -20.22
C LEU A 259 24.56 -11.32 -18.86
N PHE A 260 24.28 -10.37 -17.95
CA PHE A 260 24.95 -10.26 -16.64
C PHE A 260 24.35 -11.18 -15.55
N THR A 261 23.55 -12.17 -15.93
CA THR A 261 22.82 -13.02 -15.00
C THR A 261 23.58 -14.28 -14.61
N SER A 262 24.03 -14.36 -13.35
CA SER A 262 24.69 -15.56 -12.82
C SER A 262 23.78 -16.79 -12.86
N THR A 263 24.33 -17.94 -13.26
CA THR A 263 23.67 -19.27 -13.23
C THR A 263 23.04 -19.59 -11.87
N ARG A 264 23.68 -19.14 -10.78
CA ARG A 264 23.18 -19.32 -9.40
C ARG A 264 21.88 -18.54 -9.15
N ASP A 265 21.74 -17.35 -9.71
CA ASP A 265 20.54 -16.52 -9.54
C ASP A 265 19.44 -16.92 -10.52
N PHE A 266 19.80 -17.35 -11.74
CA PHE A 266 18.87 -17.97 -12.68
C PHE A 266 18.19 -19.20 -12.06
N ASN A 267 18.97 -20.07 -11.41
CA ASN A 267 18.44 -21.24 -10.69
C ASN A 267 17.63 -20.89 -9.42
N ARG A 268 17.56 -19.61 -9.02
CA ARG A 268 16.72 -19.11 -7.92
C ARG A 268 15.44 -18.40 -8.40
N LEU A 269 15.19 -18.40 -9.71
CA LEU A 269 13.93 -17.94 -10.31
C LEU A 269 12.87 -19.05 -10.32
N SER A 270 11.61 -18.65 -10.24
CA SER A 270 10.45 -19.49 -10.53
C SER A 270 10.41 -19.91 -12.02
N PRO A 271 9.78 -21.04 -12.40
CA PRO A 271 9.83 -21.56 -13.76
C PRO A 271 9.42 -20.55 -14.84
N ALA A 272 8.25 -19.90 -14.70
CA ALA A 272 7.77 -18.87 -15.62
C ALA A 272 8.72 -17.66 -15.73
N LEU A 273 9.50 -17.38 -14.68
CA LEU A 273 10.46 -16.27 -14.67
C LEU A 273 11.81 -16.65 -15.30
N ARG A 274 12.18 -17.94 -15.27
CA ARG A 274 13.28 -18.50 -16.08
C ARG A 274 12.94 -18.46 -17.56
N GLU A 275 11.75 -18.90 -17.93
CA GLU A 275 11.24 -18.92 -19.30
C GLU A 275 11.15 -17.51 -19.90
N LYS A 276 10.63 -16.55 -19.13
CA LYS A 276 10.65 -15.13 -19.52
C LYS A 276 12.07 -14.60 -19.71
N HIS A 277 13.04 -15.05 -18.92
CA HIS A 277 14.42 -14.62 -19.08
C HIS A 277 15.10 -15.25 -20.30
N ILE A 278 14.89 -16.54 -20.56
CA ILE A 278 15.36 -17.22 -21.77
C ILE A 278 14.78 -16.57 -23.04
N SER A 279 13.48 -16.30 -23.06
CA SER A 279 12.84 -15.62 -24.21
C SER A 279 13.27 -14.15 -24.36
N GLN A 280 13.78 -13.49 -23.31
CA GLN A 280 14.45 -12.19 -23.43
C GLN A 280 15.85 -12.32 -24.07
N LEU A 281 16.59 -13.41 -23.79
CA LEU A 281 17.89 -13.71 -24.42
C LEU A 281 17.77 -14.14 -25.90
N GLN A 282 16.63 -14.74 -26.29
CA GLN A 282 16.39 -15.25 -27.65
C GLN A 282 15.82 -14.19 -28.62
N ARG A 283 15.53 -12.96 -28.17
CA ARG A 283 15.06 -11.88 -29.05
C ARG A 283 16.21 -11.36 -29.92
N PRO A 284 16.06 -11.30 -31.26
CA PRO A 284 17.06 -10.65 -32.11
C PRO A 284 17.19 -9.17 -31.75
N SER A 285 18.40 -8.72 -31.39
CA SER A 285 18.67 -7.30 -31.19
C SER A 285 18.77 -6.59 -32.54
N HIS A 286 18.01 -5.52 -32.72
CA HIS A 286 18.18 -4.60 -33.86
C HIS A 286 19.34 -3.58 -33.66
N SER A 287 20.22 -3.85 -32.69
CA SER A 287 21.48 -3.15 -32.44
C SER A 287 22.66 -4.13 -32.48
N HIS A 288 23.85 -3.64 -32.83
CA HIS A 288 24.94 -4.46 -33.34
C HIS A 288 25.56 -5.46 -32.35
N SER A 289 25.72 -6.68 -32.86
CA SER A 289 26.80 -7.63 -32.57
C SER A 289 27.29 -7.79 -31.13
N PHE A 290 26.79 -8.83 -30.46
CA PHE A 290 27.68 -9.89 -29.97
C PHE A 290 27.06 -11.27 -30.29
N ARG A 291 27.63 -11.99 -31.25
CA ARG A 291 27.30 -13.40 -31.48
C ARG A 291 28.17 -14.25 -30.55
N ILE A 292 27.57 -14.90 -29.56
CA ILE A 292 28.23 -16.04 -28.90
C ILE A 292 28.25 -17.18 -29.92
N SER A 293 29.44 -17.53 -30.39
CA SER A 293 29.65 -18.70 -31.24
C SER A 293 29.59 -19.96 -30.36
N SER A 294 28.76 -20.95 -30.72
CA SER A 294 28.67 -22.23 -30.01
C SER A 294 29.89 -23.15 -30.27
N ARG A 295 31.10 -22.61 -30.12
CA ARG A 295 32.38 -23.33 -30.28
C ARG A 295 33.28 -23.26 -29.05
N ASP A 296 33.10 -22.28 -28.16
CA ASP A 296 33.94 -22.10 -26.97
C ASP A 296 33.49 -22.99 -25.79
N ASN A 297 33.36 -24.29 -26.06
CA ASN A 297 33.16 -25.31 -25.04
C ASN A 297 34.47 -25.53 -24.26
N LEU A 298 34.64 -24.80 -23.16
CA LEU A 298 35.66 -25.03 -22.14
C LEU A 298 35.66 -26.51 -21.72
N THR A 299 36.66 -27.26 -22.20
CA THR A 299 36.65 -28.73 -22.18
C THR A 299 37.16 -29.26 -20.85
N ILE A 300 36.24 -29.55 -19.92
CA ILE A 300 36.55 -30.35 -18.73
C ILE A 300 36.68 -31.82 -19.16
N LYS A 301 37.91 -32.34 -19.16
CA LYS A 301 38.19 -33.75 -19.52
C LYS A 301 37.68 -34.70 -18.43
N VAL A 302 36.75 -35.57 -18.81
CA VAL A 302 36.47 -36.84 -18.11
C VAL A 302 36.65 -37.98 -19.11
N ARG A 303 37.36 -39.05 -18.71
CA ARG A 303 37.70 -40.20 -19.57
C ARG A 303 36.73 -41.36 -19.36
N LYS A 304 36.16 -41.85 -20.47
CA LYS A 304 35.70 -43.22 -20.83
C LYS A 304 34.60 -43.10 -21.90
N SER A 305 34.41 -43.99 -22.86
CA SER A 305 35.27 -44.98 -23.55
C SER A 305 34.35 -45.65 -24.58
N ASP A 306 34.73 -45.64 -25.86
CA ASP A 306 34.27 -46.53 -26.95
C ASP A 306 32.76 -46.78 -27.17
N VAL A 307 32.27 -46.37 -28.35
CA VAL A 307 31.59 -47.24 -29.35
C VAL A 307 31.47 -46.48 -30.68
N LYS A 308 31.68 -47.18 -31.81
CA LYS A 308 31.46 -46.65 -33.18
C LYS A 308 30.12 -47.13 -33.73
N ILE A 309 29.36 -46.27 -34.42
CA ILE A 309 28.41 -46.66 -35.48
C ILE A 309 28.57 -45.69 -36.68
N VAL A 310 28.23 -46.15 -37.88
CA VAL A 310 28.54 -45.54 -39.19
C VAL A 310 27.35 -44.75 -39.77
N GLY A 311 27.62 -43.65 -40.48
CA GLY A 311 26.59 -42.78 -41.08
C GLY A 311 26.25 -43.05 -42.55
N ARG A 312 25.40 -42.19 -43.14
CA ARG A 312 25.14 -41.99 -44.59
C ARG A 312 24.36 -40.68 -44.81
N GLY A 313 24.36 -40.17 -46.03
CA GLY A 313 23.38 -39.19 -46.57
C GLY A 313 22.77 -39.73 -47.88
N PRO A 314 22.27 -38.89 -48.82
CA PRO A 314 22.23 -37.42 -48.81
C PRO A 314 20.94 -36.78 -49.44
N GLU A 315 21.01 -35.46 -49.68
CA GLU A 315 20.32 -34.63 -50.71
C GLU A 315 18.86 -34.13 -50.63
N ILE A 316 18.75 -32.90 -51.17
CA ILE A 316 17.66 -31.94 -51.47
C ILE A 316 16.39 -32.55 -52.15
N LYS A 317 15.21 -31.90 -52.18
CA LYS A 317 14.85 -30.48 -52.49
C LYS A 317 13.65 -29.97 -51.64
N ASP A 318 12.82 -28.93 -51.93
CA ASP A 318 12.64 -27.99 -53.07
C ASP A 318 11.97 -26.65 -52.63
N THR A 319 11.41 -25.85 -53.55
CA THR A 319 10.83 -24.50 -53.36
C THR A 319 9.43 -24.31 -53.98
N PRO A 320 8.62 -23.34 -53.49
CA PRO A 320 8.34 -22.15 -54.31
C PRO A 320 8.13 -20.81 -53.53
N LYS A 321 7.78 -19.73 -54.25
CA LYS A 321 7.62 -18.31 -53.84
C LYS A 321 6.49 -17.65 -54.70
N PRO A 322 6.06 -16.39 -54.46
CA PRO A 322 6.27 -15.51 -53.30
C PRO A 322 4.92 -15.21 -52.58
N PRO A 323 4.09 -14.14 -52.80
CA PRO A 323 4.26 -12.82 -53.43
C PRO A 323 4.46 -11.66 -52.40
N PRO A 324 3.49 -10.82 -51.93
CA PRO A 324 3.82 -9.52 -51.30
C PRO A 324 3.29 -9.31 -49.85
N ARG A 325 3.49 -8.11 -49.30
CA ARG A 325 2.94 -7.63 -48.00
C ARG A 325 2.41 -6.20 -48.15
N THR A 326 1.15 -5.94 -47.85
CA THR A 326 0.56 -4.58 -47.88
C THR A 326 0.74 -3.85 -46.54
N THR A 327 0.85 -2.53 -46.59
CA THR A 327 1.19 -1.66 -45.46
C THR A 327 0.03 -0.76 -45.05
N LYS A 328 -0.46 -0.89 -43.80
CA LYS A 328 -1.20 0.18 -43.09
C LYS A 328 -0.89 0.13 -41.59
N THR A 329 -0.39 1.24 -41.05
CA THR A 329 -0.28 1.49 -39.60
C THR A 329 -1.32 2.55 -39.20
N PRO A 330 -2.14 2.32 -38.16
CA PRO A 330 -2.92 3.38 -37.54
C PRO A 330 -2.00 4.27 -36.70
N ASN A 331 -2.23 5.58 -36.73
CA ASN A 331 -1.46 6.57 -35.98
C ASN A 331 -2.35 7.15 -34.88
N PHE A 332 -1.95 7.06 -33.61
CA PHE A 332 -2.70 7.63 -32.48
C PHE A 332 -1.81 8.62 -31.72
N LYS A 333 -2.21 9.89 -31.73
CA LYS A 333 -1.66 10.92 -30.84
C LYS A 333 -2.64 11.13 -29.68
N PHE A 334 -2.12 11.25 -28.47
CA PHE A 334 -2.84 11.84 -27.34
C PHE A 334 -2.30 13.24 -27.06
N GLN A 335 -3.19 14.13 -26.65
CA GLN A 335 -2.90 15.53 -26.33
C GLN A 335 -3.63 15.88 -25.03
N VAL A 336 -2.93 16.47 -24.06
CA VAL A 336 -3.46 16.78 -22.73
C VAL A 336 -3.66 18.29 -22.60
N PRO A 337 -4.84 18.78 -22.17
CA PRO A 337 -5.08 20.20 -21.95
C PRO A 337 -4.50 20.66 -20.59
N LEU A 338 -3.96 21.88 -20.55
CA LEU A 338 -3.58 22.56 -19.30
C LEU A 338 -4.69 23.52 -18.86
N SER A 339 -5.06 23.50 -17.57
CA SER A 339 -5.89 24.53 -16.95
C SER A 339 -5.50 24.84 -15.50
N LYS A 340 -4.90 26.02 -15.32
CA LYS A 340 -4.96 26.90 -14.13
C LYS A 340 -4.60 26.29 -12.75
N SER A 341 -3.43 26.67 -12.23
CA SER A 341 -3.17 26.76 -10.79
C SER A 341 -3.03 28.23 -10.36
N THR A 342 -3.39 28.54 -9.11
CA THR A 342 -3.45 29.92 -8.58
C THR A 342 -2.09 30.38 -8.04
N LYS A 343 -1.87 31.70 -8.01
CA LYS A 343 -0.59 32.36 -7.72
C LYS A 343 -0.18 32.24 -6.24
N ILE A 344 1.11 32.05 -6.00
CA ILE A 344 1.83 32.48 -4.79
C ILE A 344 2.95 33.43 -5.25
N LYS A 345 3.19 34.53 -4.51
CA LYS A 345 4.23 35.53 -4.84
C LYS A 345 5.53 35.26 -4.08
N LEU A 346 6.65 35.55 -4.73
CA LEU A 346 7.97 35.81 -4.13
C LEU A 346 8.51 37.15 -4.70
N PRO A 347 9.49 37.81 -4.06
CA PRO A 347 9.74 39.25 -4.27
C PRO A 347 10.42 39.63 -5.58
N ASP A 348 10.21 40.88 -5.99
CA ASP A 348 10.76 41.46 -7.22
C ASP A 348 12.29 41.56 -7.21
N THR A 349 12.94 40.81 -8.12
CA THR A 349 14.33 41.05 -8.52
C THR A 349 14.34 41.42 -9.99
N GLN A 350 14.83 42.61 -10.34
CA GLN A 350 14.81 43.11 -11.71
C GLN A 350 15.79 42.35 -12.62
N MET A 351 15.29 41.33 -13.31
CA MET A 351 15.99 40.74 -14.45
C MET A 351 15.43 41.31 -15.75
N LYS A 352 16.31 41.85 -16.60
CA LYS A 352 15.96 42.33 -17.95
C LYS A 352 15.45 41.18 -18.80
N GLU A 353 14.55 41.48 -19.74
CA GLU A 353 14.09 40.51 -20.74
C GLU A 353 15.28 39.91 -21.50
N PRO A 354 15.38 38.57 -21.61
CA PRO A 354 16.41 37.96 -22.44
C PRO A 354 16.04 38.16 -23.93
N GLN A 355 16.75 39.05 -24.61
CA GLN A 355 16.66 39.14 -26.06
C GLN A 355 17.08 37.80 -26.68
N ASN A 356 16.20 37.22 -27.50
CA ASN A 356 16.35 35.89 -28.05
C ASN A 356 17.62 35.78 -28.94
N PRO A 357 18.67 35.06 -28.53
CA PRO A 357 19.92 34.99 -29.30
C PRO A 357 19.70 34.15 -30.55
N ARG A 358 19.87 34.76 -31.71
CA ARG A 358 19.59 34.15 -33.03
C ARG A 358 20.73 33.24 -33.54
N ASN A 359 21.67 32.87 -32.69
CA ASN A 359 22.86 32.11 -33.08
C ASN A 359 23.09 30.89 -32.16
N THR A 360 23.56 29.80 -32.74
CA THR A 360 23.64 28.49 -32.06
C THR A 360 24.77 28.44 -31.04
N GLU A 361 25.88 29.14 -31.30
CA GLU A 361 27.02 29.31 -30.38
C GLU A 361 26.57 29.82 -28.99
N ASP A 362 25.72 30.86 -28.97
CA ASP A 362 25.29 31.53 -27.74
C ASP A 362 24.46 30.60 -26.84
N GLN A 363 23.67 29.70 -27.44
CA GLN A 363 22.87 28.71 -26.72
C GLN A 363 23.75 27.60 -26.11
N TYR A 364 24.80 27.18 -26.82
CA TYR A 364 25.79 26.26 -26.27
C TYR A 364 26.61 26.89 -25.14
N GLN A 365 27.00 28.17 -25.28
CA GLN A 365 27.71 28.88 -24.22
C GLN A 365 26.83 29.10 -22.98
N LEU A 366 25.54 29.39 -23.16
CA LEU A 366 24.59 29.49 -22.05
C LEU A 366 24.43 28.14 -21.32
N LEU A 367 24.34 27.02 -22.05
CA LEU A 367 24.29 25.67 -21.49
C LEU A 367 25.57 25.29 -20.73
N GLN A 368 26.75 25.62 -21.28
CA GLN A 368 28.04 25.48 -20.60
C GLN A 368 28.06 26.24 -19.27
N ASN A 369 27.71 27.53 -19.29
CA ASN A 369 27.68 28.38 -18.09
C ASN A 369 26.70 27.85 -17.02
N LEU A 370 25.56 27.29 -17.43
CA LEU A 370 24.58 26.66 -16.54
C LEU A 370 25.12 25.37 -15.89
N LEU A 371 25.75 24.50 -16.69
CA LEU A 371 26.37 23.27 -16.21
C LEU A 371 27.48 23.56 -15.19
N ASP A 372 28.30 24.58 -15.47
CA ASP A 372 29.40 24.99 -14.61
C ASP A 372 28.92 25.61 -13.28
N SER A 373 27.80 26.34 -13.32
CA SER A 373 27.11 26.83 -12.12
C SER A 373 26.55 25.69 -11.26
N CYS A 374 25.96 24.66 -11.87
CA CYS A 374 25.49 23.46 -11.16
C CYS A 374 26.65 22.69 -10.52
N ASN A 375 27.78 22.54 -11.23
CA ASN A 375 28.97 21.86 -10.71
C ASN A 375 29.56 22.59 -9.49
N LYS A 376 29.62 23.93 -9.52
CA LYS A 376 30.04 24.76 -8.38
C LYS A 376 29.11 24.62 -7.18
N ALA A 377 27.80 24.56 -7.40
CA ALA A 377 26.83 24.31 -6.32
C ALA A 377 27.01 22.92 -5.68
N ILE A 378 27.25 21.88 -6.49
CA ILE A 378 27.52 20.51 -6.00
C ILE A 378 28.80 20.50 -5.15
N GLN A 379 29.88 21.13 -5.61
CA GLN A 379 31.12 21.24 -4.83
C GLN A 379 30.94 21.99 -3.50
N HIS A 380 30.15 23.07 -3.49
CA HIS A 380 29.83 23.81 -2.26
C HIS A 380 29.11 22.94 -1.22
N TYR A 381 28.09 22.17 -1.62
CA TYR A 381 27.41 21.25 -0.71
C TYR A 381 28.31 20.08 -0.27
N GLN A 382 29.22 19.60 -1.12
CA GLN A 382 30.23 18.60 -0.73
C GLN A 382 31.23 19.15 0.29
N GLN A 383 31.60 20.43 0.21
CA GLN A 383 32.45 21.09 1.22
C GLN A 383 31.72 21.31 2.55
N ILE A 384 30.43 21.65 2.53
CA ILE A 384 29.59 21.71 3.75
C ILE A 384 29.53 20.32 4.41
N ALA A 385 29.29 19.26 3.65
CA ALA A 385 29.24 17.89 4.14
C ALA A 385 30.60 17.34 4.66
N GLN A 386 31.71 18.09 4.48
CA GLN A 386 33.05 17.73 4.96
C GLN A 386 33.49 18.52 6.21
N LYS A 387 32.67 19.45 6.73
CA LYS A 387 32.95 20.11 8.02
C LYS A 387 32.43 19.24 9.18
N PRO A 388 33.29 18.77 10.10
CA PRO A 388 32.88 17.89 11.20
C PRO A 388 32.38 18.71 12.40
N ASP A 389 31.19 19.29 12.29
CA ASP A 389 30.55 20.08 13.37
C ASP A 389 29.83 19.17 14.40
N THR A 390 30.51 18.11 14.83
CA THR A 390 29.94 17.01 15.64
C THR A 390 30.60 16.83 17.00
N GLN A 391 31.60 17.64 17.36
CA GLN A 391 32.24 17.56 18.68
C GLN A 391 31.48 18.33 19.77
N ASP A 392 30.89 19.49 19.46
CA ASP A 392 30.18 20.31 20.46
C ASP A 392 28.83 19.72 20.92
N LEU A 393 28.22 18.82 20.16
CA LEU A 393 27.01 18.10 20.58
C LEU A 393 27.30 16.88 21.47
N LEU A 394 28.52 16.35 21.46
CA LEU A 394 28.88 15.16 22.26
C LEU A 394 29.43 15.52 23.65
N SER A 395 29.97 16.73 23.83
CA SER A 395 30.39 17.24 25.14
C SER A 395 29.21 17.42 26.10
N LEU A 396 28.05 17.88 25.59
CA LEU A 396 26.81 18.08 26.34
C LEU A 396 26.11 16.79 26.79
N LEU A 397 26.44 15.64 26.20
CA LEU A 397 25.83 14.33 26.51
C LEU A 397 26.69 13.47 27.45
N SER A 398 27.80 14.01 27.97
CA SER A 398 28.87 13.24 28.62
C SER A 398 29.07 13.55 30.12
N GLN A 399 28.00 13.70 30.90
CA GLN A 399 28.07 13.73 32.37
C GLN A 399 27.08 12.72 33.00
N PRO A 400 27.50 11.87 33.96
CA PRO A 400 26.63 10.91 34.62
C PRO A 400 25.88 11.54 35.81
N GLU A 401 24.58 11.27 35.95
CA GLU A 401 23.80 11.70 37.12
C GLU A 401 24.08 10.83 38.36
N GLU A 402 24.66 11.44 39.41
CA GLU A 402 24.68 10.83 40.75
C GLU A 402 23.37 11.05 41.51
N LYS A 403 22.89 10.00 42.16
CA LYS A 403 21.63 9.97 42.90
C LYS A 403 21.67 10.89 44.12
N LYS A 404 20.64 11.71 44.33
CA LYS A 404 20.30 12.28 45.64
C LYS A 404 18.93 11.82 46.14
N GLN A 405 18.96 10.92 47.11
CA GLN A 405 17.94 10.87 48.16
C GLN A 405 18.12 12.07 49.12
N ILE A 406 17.22 12.17 50.12
CA ILE A 406 17.12 13.23 51.12
C ILE A 406 16.53 14.53 50.54
N GLY A 407 15.36 15.00 51.00
CA GLY A 407 14.44 14.38 51.96
C GLY A 407 13.30 15.32 52.35
N ASN A 408 12.17 14.75 52.77
CA ASN A 408 11.08 15.55 53.36
C ASN A 408 11.59 16.24 54.64
N LYS A 409 11.26 17.52 54.81
CA LYS A 409 11.17 18.16 56.12
C LYS A 409 9.75 18.64 56.36
N GLU A 410 9.17 18.16 57.44
CA GLU A 410 7.77 18.37 57.79
C GLU A 410 7.51 19.81 58.22
N LYS A 411 6.31 20.31 57.92
CA LYS A 411 5.75 21.50 58.56
C LYS A 411 4.86 21.08 59.72
N THR A 412 5.46 20.86 60.89
CA THR A 412 4.71 20.58 62.13
C THR A 412 5.17 21.53 63.23
N LYS A 413 4.44 22.64 63.37
CA LYS A 413 4.45 23.51 64.56
C LYS A 413 3.03 23.58 65.09
N SER A 414 2.72 22.75 66.08
CA SER A 414 1.58 22.90 67.00
C SER A 414 1.77 21.93 68.17
N GLN A 415 1.84 22.50 69.38
CA GLN A 415 1.89 21.83 70.69
C GLN A 415 3.16 20.99 70.94
#